data_AF-A0A519MK20-F1
#
_entry.id   AF-A0A519MK20-F1
#
_cell.length_a   1.000
_cell.length_b   1.000
_cell.length_c   1.000
_cell.angle_alpha   90.00
_cell.angle_beta   90.00
_cell.angle_gamma   90.00
#
_symmetry.space_group_name_H-M   'P 1'
#
loop_
_entity.id
_entity.type
_entity.pdbx_description
1 polymer ?
#
loop_
_entity_poly.entity_id
_entity_poly.type
_entity_poly.pdbx_seq_one_letter_code
_entity_poly.pdbx_strand_id
1 'polypeptide(L)'
;MSSAIRWGKKYYEELGGKDQDGFYDYAYRYYIYLFYLPDRNRVRVKRYMDTPNECSLFFIDNFYKLIDNKFIETQEVLSAIIAFMRVTQAVSQFYYFNGDYIPINLGNLRDDSKTFSFIEMTVEEYASYFDNDILL
;
A
#
# COMPACT_ATOMS: atom_id res chain seq x y z
N MET A 1 -8.57 17.13 -16.10
CA MET A 1 -9.16 15.76 -16.10
C MET A 1 -8.65 15.06 -14.86
N SER A 2 -9.49 14.38 -14.10
CA SER A 2 -9.05 13.54 -12.98
C SER A 2 -8.31 12.32 -13.53
N SER A 3 -7.11 12.06 -13.04
CA SER A 3 -6.36 10.86 -13.40
C SER A 3 -6.93 9.66 -12.63
N ALA A 4 -7.11 8.52 -13.29
CA ALA A 4 -7.64 7.32 -12.63
C ALA A 4 -6.51 6.51 -11.99
N ILE A 5 -6.66 6.18 -10.70
CA ILE A 5 -5.84 5.22 -9.98
C ILE A 5 -6.61 3.91 -9.93
N ARG A 6 -6.05 2.87 -10.53
CA ARG A 6 -6.60 1.52 -10.43
C ARG A 6 -6.07 0.85 -9.19
N TRP A 7 -6.90 0.10 -8.47
CA TRP A 7 -6.46 -0.55 -7.24
C TRP A 7 -7.09 -1.92 -7.05
N GLY A 8 -6.45 -2.77 -6.26
CA GLY A 8 -7.06 -4.01 -5.79
C GLY A 8 -6.49 -4.43 -4.45
N LYS A 9 -7.12 -5.43 -3.82
CA LYS A 9 -6.68 -5.97 -2.53
C LYS A 9 -6.61 -7.48 -2.56
N LYS A 10 -5.65 -8.05 -1.84
CA LYS A 10 -5.53 -9.50 -1.65
C LYS A 10 -5.09 -9.83 -0.22
N TYR A 11 -5.67 -10.90 0.31
CA TYR A 11 -5.33 -11.44 1.62
C TYR A 11 -4.07 -12.31 1.52
N TYR A 12 -3.22 -12.18 2.52
CA TYR A 12 -2.02 -12.99 2.70
C TYR A 12 -1.90 -13.45 4.14
N GLU A 13 -1.29 -14.62 4.28
CA GLU A 13 -0.94 -15.21 5.56
C GLU A 13 0.50 -15.73 5.48
N GLU A 14 1.38 -15.17 6.31
CA GLU A 14 2.75 -15.63 6.49
C GLU A 14 2.80 -16.39 7.82
N LEU A 15 2.97 -17.71 7.73
CA LEU A 15 3.05 -18.61 8.88
C LEU A 15 4.49 -19.09 9.00
N GLY A 16 5.02 -19.11 10.21
CA GLY A 16 6.34 -19.67 10.43
C GLY A 16 6.32 -21.18 10.69
N GLY A 17 7.35 -21.66 11.39
CA GLY A 17 7.46 -23.07 11.73
C GLY A 17 6.37 -23.51 12.69
N LYS A 18 5.89 -24.75 12.54
CA LYS A 18 5.06 -25.38 13.57
C LYS A 18 5.96 -25.99 14.66
N ASP A 19 5.59 -25.79 15.91
CA ASP A 19 6.15 -26.54 17.02
C ASP A 19 5.58 -27.98 17.07
N GLN A 20 6.03 -28.76 18.07
CA GLN A 20 5.63 -30.15 18.25
C GLN A 20 4.13 -30.32 18.59
N ASP A 21 3.50 -29.26 19.10
CA ASP A 21 2.09 -29.22 19.47
C ASP A 21 1.21 -28.68 18.33
N GLY A 22 1.82 -28.29 17.20
CA GLY A 22 1.14 -27.84 16.00
C GLY A 22 0.83 -26.33 15.97
N PHE A 23 1.34 -25.55 16.93
CA PHE A 23 1.21 -24.10 16.95
C PHE A 23 2.29 -23.44 16.08
N TYR A 24 1.93 -22.35 15.40
CA TYR A 24 2.88 -21.55 14.62
C TYR A 24 3.67 -20.62 15.54
N ASP A 25 4.99 -20.55 15.35
CA ASP A 25 5.90 -19.62 16.03
C ASP A 25 5.59 -18.13 15.71
N TYR A 26 5.08 -17.85 14.51
CA TYR A 26 4.43 -16.61 14.14
C TYR A 26 3.33 -16.84 13.10
N ALA A 27 2.33 -15.96 13.10
CA ALA A 27 1.28 -15.92 12.09
C ALA A 27 0.92 -14.48 11.75
N TYR A 28 1.51 -13.94 10.69
CA TYR A 28 1.19 -12.60 10.19
C TYR A 28 0.08 -12.68 9.16
N ARG A 29 -1.07 -12.08 9.49
CA ARG A 29 -2.21 -11.97 8.58
C ARG A 29 -2.34 -10.52 8.13
N TYR A 30 -2.40 -10.29 6.83
CA TYR A 30 -2.47 -8.94 6.31
C TYR A 30 -3.17 -8.88 4.95
N TYR A 31 -3.72 -7.70 4.65
CA TYR A 31 -4.13 -7.35 3.31
C TYR A 31 -3.02 -6.57 2.62
N ILE A 32 -2.73 -6.90 1.37
CA ILE A 32 -2.00 -6.03 0.46
C ILE A 32 -3.01 -5.31 -0.40
N TYR A 33 -2.97 -3.98 -0.39
CA TYR A 33 -3.61 -3.13 -1.38
C TYR A 33 -2.55 -2.71 -2.38
N LEU A 34 -2.85 -2.85 -3.67
CA LEU A 34 -1.95 -2.48 -4.74
C LEU A 34 -2.60 -1.41 -5.62
N PHE A 35 -1.92 -0.28 -5.76
CA PHE A 35 -2.37 0.87 -6.54
C PHE A 35 -1.49 1.02 -7.78
N TYR A 36 -2.14 1.03 -8.94
CA TYR A 36 -1.54 1.24 -10.25
C TYR A 36 -1.76 2.68 -10.68
N LEU A 37 -0.65 3.39 -10.88
CA LEU A 37 -0.63 4.79 -11.25
C LEU A 37 -0.59 4.95 -12.78
N PRO A 38 -1.11 6.06 -13.34
CA PRO A 38 -1.11 6.30 -14.78
C PRO A 38 0.28 6.29 -15.44
N ASP A 39 1.32 6.62 -14.68
CA ASP A 39 2.72 6.69 -15.09
C ASP A 39 3.45 5.33 -14.99
N ARG A 40 2.70 4.24 -14.79
CA ARG A 40 3.19 2.86 -14.59
C ARG A 40 3.89 2.63 -13.25
N ASN A 41 3.92 3.61 -12.35
CA ASN A 41 4.39 3.39 -10.99
C ASN A 41 3.35 2.61 -10.18
N ARG A 42 3.82 1.94 -9.14
CA ARG A 42 3.00 1.10 -8.25
C ARG A 42 3.26 1.45 -6.79
N VAL A 43 2.17 1.58 -6.03
CA VAL A 43 2.22 1.73 -4.57
C VAL A 43 1.56 0.51 -3.94
N ARG A 44 2.29 -0.15 -3.05
CA ARG A 44 1.81 -1.27 -2.23
C ARG A 44 1.53 -0.76 -0.83
N VAL A 45 0.40 -1.13 -0.26
CA VAL A 45 0.04 -0.81 1.12
C VAL A 45 -0.26 -2.11 1.84
N LYS A 46 0.54 -2.44 2.87
CA LYS A 46 0.33 -3.60 3.74
C LYS A 46 -0.46 -3.16 4.97
N ARG A 47 -1.56 -3.83 5.27
CA ARG A 47 -2.39 -3.60 6.45
C ARG A 47 -2.50 -4.90 7.24
N TYR A 48 -1.89 -4.95 8.42
CA TYR A 48 -1.97 -6.11 9.29
C TYR A 48 -3.33 -6.22 9.94
N MET A 49 -3.82 -7.45 10.13
CA MET A 49 -5.11 -7.70 10.76
C MET A 49 -5.08 -7.42 12.27
N ASP A 50 -3.91 -7.55 12.91
CA ASP A 50 -3.74 -7.32 14.35
C ASP A 50 -3.74 -5.82 14.70
N THR A 51 -3.36 -4.97 13.75
CA THR A 51 -3.38 -3.50 13.85
C THR A 51 -4.21 -2.90 12.71
N PRO A 52 -5.53 -3.14 12.68
CA PRO A 52 -6.36 -2.83 11.52
C PRO A 52 -6.50 -1.32 11.27
N ASN A 53 -6.17 -0.47 12.23
CA ASN A 53 -6.16 0.98 12.10
C ASN A 53 -4.84 1.53 11.53
N GLU A 54 -3.88 0.66 11.22
CA GLU A 54 -2.52 1.01 10.78
C GLU A 54 -2.20 0.37 9.43
N CYS A 55 -1.42 1.07 8.59
CA CYS A 55 -0.84 0.44 7.40
C CYS A 55 0.53 0.99 7.05
N SER A 56 1.28 0.20 6.29
CA SER A 56 2.62 0.53 5.83
C SER A 56 2.64 0.61 4.32
N LEU A 57 3.15 1.73 3.79
CA LEU A 57 3.33 1.98 2.37
C LEU A 57 4.71 1.49 1.92
N PHE A 58 4.74 0.78 0.79
CA PHE A 58 5.91 0.26 0.10
C PHE A 58 5.84 0.67 -1.37
N PHE A 59 6.93 1.17 -1.95
CA PHE A 59 7.03 1.47 -3.38
C PHE A 59 7.79 0.35 -4.07
N ILE A 60 7.27 -0.16 -5.19
CA ILE A 60 7.80 -1.37 -5.83
C ILE A 60 8.89 -1.05 -6.89
N ASP A 61 8.80 0.08 -7.60
CA ASP A 61 9.67 0.38 -8.76
C ASP A 61 10.55 1.65 -8.56
N ASN A 62 11.81 1.58 -9.01
CA ASN A 62 12.79 2.67 -9.27
C ASN A 62 12.92 3.84 -8.23
N PHE A 63 12.98 3.54 -6.93
CA PHE A 63 13.08 4.57 -5.88
C PHE A 63 14.49 4.97 -5.41
N TYR A 64 15.57 4.31 -5.85
CA TYR A 64 16.93 4.73 -5.43
C TYR A 64 17.30 6.17 -5.86
N LYS A 65 16.59 6.76 -6.83
CA LYS A 65 16.71 8.19 -7.22
C LYS A 65 15.76 9.14 -6.46
N LEU A 66 14.84 8.61 -5.66
CA LEU A 66 13.73 9.34 -5.03
C LEU A 66 13.97 9.61 -3.53
N ILE A 67 15.08 9.11 -2.98
CA ILE A 67 15.54 9.39 -1.59
C ILE A 67 16.12 10.81 -1.45
N ASP A 68 16.39 11.51 -2.56
CA ASP A 68 17.12 12.80 -2.61
C ASP A 68 16.22 14.07 -2.49
N ASN A 69 15.13 14.02 -1.70
CA ASN A 69 14.37 15.21 -1.26
C ASN A 69 13.64 16.05 -2.34
N LYS A 70 12.98 15.44 -3.35
CA LYS A 70 12.04 16.18 -4.22
C LYS A 70 10.70 15.46 -4.38
N PHE A 71 9.81 15.72 -3.42
CA PHE A 71 8.48 15.13 -3.22
C PHE A 71 7.35 15.70 -4.12
N ILE A 72 7.63 16.51 -5.15
CA ILE A 72 6.61 17.44 -5.69
C ILE A 72 5.52 16.76 -6.54
N GLU A 73 5.82 15.71 -7.32
CA GLU A 73 4.79 14.97 -8.10
C GLU A 73 4.28 13.70 -7.39
N THR A 74 5.06 13.16 -6.44
CA THR A 74 4.71 11.96 -5.64
C THR A 74 3.78 12.28 -4.47
N GLN A 75 3.77 13.53 -3.98
CA GLN A 75 2.93 13.93 -2.84
C GLN A 75 1.43 13.89 -3.13
N GLU A 76 0.98 14.32 -4.31
CA GLU A 76 -0.45 14.38 -4.61
C GLU A 76 -1.06 12.98 -4.68
N VAL A 77 -0.38 12.07 -5.37
CA VAL A 77 -0.78 10.66 -5.47
C VAL A 77 -0.77 9.98 -4.11
N LEU A 78 0.28 10.20 -3.30
CA LEU A 78 0.35 9.64 -1.96
C LEU A 78 -0.73 10.19 -1.05
N SER A 79 -0.99 11.49 -1.13
CA SER A 79 -2.04 12.13 -0.35
C SER A 79 -3.42 11.58 -0.73
N ALA A 80 -3.65 11.34 -2.03
CA ALA A 80 -4.87 10.71 -2.52
C ALA A 80 -5.01 9.25 -2.04
N ILE A 81 -3.95 8.44 -2.09
CA ILE A 81 -3.97 7.05 -1.59
C ILE A 81 -4.22 7.02 -0.07
N ILE A 82 -3.55 7.88 0.69
CA ILE A 82 -3.75 7.99 2.14
C ILE A 82 -5.20 8.40 2.43
N ALA A 83 -5.72 9.43 1.74
CA ALA A 83 -7.10 9.85 1.90
C ALA A 83 -8.09 8.72 1.55
N PHE A 84 -7.86 8.00 0.45
CA PHE A 84 -8.63 6.82 0.07
C PHE A 84 -8.63 5.76 1.16
N MET A 85 -7.46 5.40 1.71
CA MET A 85 -7.35 4.39 2.77
C MET A 85 -8.00 4.84 4.07
N ARG A 86 -7.91 6.12 4.42
CA ARG A 86 -8.59 6.69 5.61
C ARG A 86 -10.10 6.56 5.50
N VAL A 87 -10.66 6.96 4.36
CA VAL A 87 -12.11 7.00 4.15
C VAL A 87 -12.69 5.60 3.93
N THR A 88 -12.08 4.79 3.07
CA THR A 88 -12.66 3.51 2.66
C THR A 88 -12.30 2.35 3.58
N GLN A 89 -11.13 2.41 4.24
CA GLN A 89 -10.63 1.32 5.09
C GLN A 89 -10.54 1.69 6.58
N ALA A 90 -10.95 2.90 6.96
CA ALA A 90 -10.89 3.43 8.33
C ALA A 90 -9.48 3.37 8.95
N VAL A 91 -8.43 3.51 8.12
CA VAL A 91 -7.04 3.58 8.59
C VAL A 91 -6.78 4.97 9.16
N SER A 92 -6.06 5.04 10.28
CA SER A 92 -5.76 6.30 10.99
C SER A 92 -4.27 6.57 11.14
N GLN A 93 -3.42 5.54 11.00
CA GLN A 93 -1.97 5.66 11.11
C GLN A 93 -1.31 5.05 9.87
N PHE A 94 -0.29 5.74 9.38
CA PHE A 94 0.41 5.39 8.15
C PHE A 94 1.91 5.44 8.39
N TYR A 95 2.61 4.44 7.87
CA TYR A 95 4.06 4.34 7.95
C TYR A 95 4.62 4.16 6.55
N TYR A 96 5.84 4.63 6.30
CA TYR A 96 6.62 4.18 5.14
C TYR A 96 7.80 3.35 5.63
N PHE A 97 8.17 2.33 4.86
CA PHE A 97 9.32 1.48 5.18
C PHE A 97 10.59 2.00 4.49
N ASN A 98 11.61 2.32 5.28
CA ASN A 98 12.95 2.69 4.81
C ASN A 98 14.02 2.15 5.76
N GLY A 99 14.21 0.84 5.77
CA GLY A 99 15.04 0.15 6.77
C GLY A 99 14.41 0.08 8.17
N ASP A 100 13.45 0.96 8.46
CA ASP A 100 12.56 0.96 9.63
C ASP A 100 11.18 1.54 9.23
N TYR A 101 10.16 1.38 10.10
CA TYR A 101 8.83 1.95 9.91
C TYR A 101 8.77 3.38 10.45
N ILE A 102 8.72 4.35 9.53
CA ILE A 102 8.70 5.77 9.88
C ILE A 102 7.26 6.30 9.77
N PRO A 103 6.69 6.90 10.84
CA PRO A 103 5.34 7.42 10.81
C PRO A 103 5.20 8.62 9.88
N ILE A 104 4.11 8.67 9.12
CA ILE A 104 3.77 9.77 8.22
C ILE A 104 2.98 10.82 9.02
N ASN A 105 3.47 12.07 9.03
CA ASN A 105 2.74 13.18 9.64
C ASN A 105 1.56 13.61 8.74
N LEU A 106 0.34 13.30 9.17
CA LEU A 106 -0.89 13.61 8.44
C LEU A 106 -1.33 15.08 8.54
N GLY A 107 -0.76 15.87 9.47
CA GLY A 107 -1.20 17.25 9.72
C GLY A 107 -0.96 18.22 8.57
N ASN A 108 -0.02 17.89 7.68
CA ASN A 108 0.34 18.69 6.49
C ASN A 108 -0.10 18.03 5.19
N LEU A 109 -0.91 16.96 5.26
CA LEU A 109 -1.33 16.24 4.06
C LEU A 109 -2.33 17.12 3.28
N ARG A 110 -2.01 17.40 2.02
CA ARG A 110 -2.91 18.13 1.14
C ARG A 110 -4.11 17.24 0.82
N ASP A 111 -5.32 17.81 0.82
CA ASP A 111 -6.52 17.06 0.42
C ASP A 111 -6.63 16.98 -1.10
N ASP A 112 -5.90 16.03 -1.69
CA ASP A 112 -5.91 15.74 -3.13
C ASP A 112 -6.88 14.59 -3.49
N SER A 113 -7.79 14.24 -2.57
CA SER A 113 -8.77 13.15 -2.76
C SER A 113 -9.71 13.38 -3.96
N LYS A 114 -9.85 14.62 -4.41
CA LYS A 114 -10.68 15.01 -5.56
C LYS A 114 -9.92 15.05 -6.89
N THR A 115 -8.59 14.92 -6.85
CA THR A 115 -7.72 14.99 -8.03
C THR A 115 -7.69 13.67 -8.79
N PHE A 116 -7.99 12.57 -8.09
CA PHE A 116 -7.94 11.22 -8.61
C PHE A 116 -9.26 10.48 -8.41
N SER A 117 -9.61 9.63 -9.37
CA SER A 117 -10.67 8.65 -9.22
C SER A 117 -10.08 7.29 -8.91
N PHE A 118 -10.67 6.56 -7.95
CA PHE A 118 -10.21 5.22 -7.58
C PHE A 118 -11.12 4.18 -8.23
N ILE A 119 -10.54 3.31 -9.05
CA ILE A 119 -11.26 2.25 -9.76
C ILE A 119 -10.77 0.91 -9.24
N GLU A 120 -11.65 0.15 -8.58
CA GLU A 120 -11.32 -1.21 -8.16
C GLU A 120 -11.17 -2.10 -9.40
N MET A 121 -10.06 -2.84 -9.47
CA MET A 121 -9.77 -3.78 -10.54
C MET A 121 -10.59 -5.05 -10.36
N THR A 122 -10.94 -5.69 -11.48
CA THR A 122 -11.52 -7.05 -11.44
C THR A 122 -10.47 -8.07 -10.99
N VAL A 123 -10.91 -9.28 -10.63
CA VAL A 123 -10.01 -10.37 -10.26
C VAL A 123 -9.07 -10.74 -11.42
N GLU A 124 -9.59 -10.74 -12.64
CA GLU A 124 -8.82 -11.03 -13.86
C GLU A 124 -7.79 -9.94 -14.15
N GLU A 125 -8.19 -8.66 -14.03
CA GLU A 125 -7.26 -7.53 -14.13
C GLU A 125 -6.15 -7.68 -13.09
N TYR A 126 -6.52 -7.87 -11.82
CA TYR A 126 -5.56 -8.01 -10.72
C TYR A 126 -4.58 -9.17 -10.93
N ALA A 127 -5.04 -10.33 -11.40
CA ALA A 127 -4.18 -11.50 -11.67
C ALA A 127 -3.13 -11.20 -12.75
N SER A 128 -3.54 -10.56 -13.86
CA SER A 128 -2.62 -10.17 -14.95
C SER A 128 -1.50 -9.22 -14.49
N TYR A 129 -1.78 -8.46 -13.44
CA TYR A 129 -0.91 -7.45 -12.85
C TYR A 129 0.02 -8.01 -11.77
N PHE A 130 -0.32 -9.17 -11.17
CA PHE A 130 0.38 -9.74 -10.01
C PHE A 130 1.23 -10.97 -10.35
N ASP A 131 0.88 -11.75 -11.37
CA ASP A 131 1.62 -12.99 -11.74
C ASP A 131 3.05 -12.73 -12.22
N ASN A 132 3.42 -11.48 -12.51
CA ASN A 132 4.79 -11.08 -12.86
C ASN A 132 5.64 -10.66 -11.63
N ASP A 133 5.06 -10.55 -10.43
CA ASP A 133 5.69 -9.93 -9.26
C ASP A 133 5.85 -10.91 -8.05
N ILE A 134 5.70 -12.23 -8.23
CA ILE A 134 5.92 -13.24 -7.16
C ILE A 134 7.42 -13.51 -6.92
N LEU A 135 8.24 -12.46 -6.87
CA LEU A 135 9.63 -12.53 -6.41
C LEU A 135 9.98 -11.26 -5.63
N LEU A 136 9.57 -11.23 -4.36
CA LEU A 136 10.25 -10.52 -3.28
C LEU A 136 10.10 -11.35 -2.00
#